data_AF-F3FWP4-F1
#
_entry.id   AF-F3FWP4-F1
#
_cell.length_a   1.000
_cell.length_b   1.000
_cell.length_c   1.000
_cell.angle_alpha   90.00
_cell.angle_beta   90.00
_cell.angle_gamma   90.00
#
_symmetry.space_group_name_H-M   'P 1'
#
loop_
_entity.id
_entity.type
_entity.pdbx_description
1 polymer ?
#
loop_
_entity_poly.entity_id
_entity_poly.type
_entity_poly.pdbx_seq_one_letter_code
_entity_poly.pdbx_strand_id
1 'polypeptide(L)'
;TFAKALVWRLPISTCSAHRRPATELGPNAYAVRMDVTDQSSIDQAIAAVVAQVGKLDILINNAALFDLAPIVDITRDSYERLVF
;
A
#
# COMPACT_ATOMS: atom_id res chain seq x y z
N THR A 1 7.89 12.44 -17.58
CA THR A 1 6.60 11.72 -17.61
C THR A 1 6.30 11.22 -16.22
N PHE A 2 5.20 11.62 -15.59
CA PHE A 2 4.82 11.13 -14.26
C PHE A 2 4.25 9.73 -14.39
N ALA A 3 4.89 8.76 -13.74
CA ALA A 3 4.33 7.43 -13.58
C ALA A 3 3.53 7.37 -12.28
N LYS A 4 2.36 6.73 -12.33
CA LYS A 4 1.52 6.51 -11.16
C LYS A 4 1.69 5.04 -10.77
N ALA A 5 2.49 4.77 -9.74
CA ALA A 5 2.60 3.44 -9.16
C ALA A 5 1.53 3.28 -8.07
N LEU A 6 0.65 2.29 -8.21
CA LEU A 6 -0.25 1.88 -7.14
C LEU A 6 0.42 0.80 -6.32
N VAL A 7 0.50 1.01 -5.01
CA VAL A 7 1.16 0.11 -4.07
C VAL A 7 0.11 -0.59 -3.21
N TRP A 8 0.20 -1.93 -3.09
CA TRP A 8 -0.89 -2.73 -2.51
C TRP A 8 -0.42 -3.95 -1.69
N ARG A 9 -1.16 -4.24 -0.60
CA ARG A 9 -1.00 -5.39 0.32
C ARG A 9 -2.19 -6.39 0.20
N LEU A 10 -1.93 -7.70 0.24
CA LEU A 10 -2.95 -8.78 0.36
C LEU A 10 -2.70 -9.63 1.63
N PRO A 11 -3.69 -10.33 2.25
CA PRO A 11 -5.01 -10.70 1.70
C PRO A 11 -6.21 -10.42 2.63
N ILE A 12 -7.26 -9.74 2.16
CA ILE A 12 -8.60 -9.88 2.76
C ILE A 12 -9.42 -10.69 1.77
N SER A 13 -9.79 -11.89 2.19
CA SER A 13 -10.68 -12.79 1.46
C SER A 13 -11.88 -12.03 0.88
N THR A 14 -11.99 -12.04 -0.45
CA THR A 14 -13.27 -11.88 -1.17
C THR A 14 -13.98 -10.52 -1.06
N CYS A 15 -13.26 -9.38 -1.14
CA CYS A 15 -13.93 -8.12 -1.50
C CYS A 15 -13.63 -7.77 -2.97
N SER A 16 -14.57 -8.10 -3.86
CA SER A 16 -14.52 -7.85 -5.31
C SER A 16 -14.39 -6.36 -5.69
N ALA A 17 -14.49 -5.45 -4.73
CA ALA A 17 -14.55 -4.01 -4.94
C ALA A 17 -13.21 -3.33 -5.29
N HIS A 18 -12.05 -3.98 -5.12
CA HIS A 18 -10.74 -3.27 -5.17
C HIS A 18 -9.81 -3.71 -6.32
N ARG A 19 -10.26 -4.58 -7.23
CA ARG A 19 -9.45 -5.01 -8.39
C ARG A 19 -9.77 -4.15 -9.61
N ARG A 20 -9.58 -2.82 -9.52
CA ARG A 20 -9.48 -2.03 -10.75
C ARG A 20 -8.08 -2.26 -11.34
N PRO A 21 -7.97 -2.83 -12.56
CA PRO A 21 -6.69 -2.94 -13.23
C PRO A 21 -6.02 -1.57 -13.30
N ALA A 22 -4.72 -1.50 -13.02
CA ALA A 22 -3.99 -0.23 -13.11
C ALA A 22 -4.15 0.43 -14.49
N THR A 23 -4.42 -0.37 -15.54
CA THR A 23 -4.71 0.10 -16.90
C THR A 23 -5.92 1.04 -16.98
N GLU A 24 -6.88 0.97 -16.06
CA GLU A 24 -8.02 1.90 -16.00
C GLU A 24 -7.63 3.31 -15.53
N LEU A 25 -6.48 3.47 -14.87
CA LEU A 25 -5.96 4.76 -14.40
C LEU A 25 -5.15 5.51 -15.49
N GLY A 26 -4.99 4.89 -16.66
CA GLY A 26 -4.26 5.41 -17.81
C GLY A 26 -3.02 4.57 -18.17
N PRO A 27 -2.41 4.83 -19.34
CA PRO A 27 -1.34 3.99 -19.89
C PRO A 27 -0.04 4.00 -19.08
N ASN A 28 0.15 5.01 -18.23
CA ASN A 28 1.34 5.16 -17.37
C ASN A 28 1.12 4.64 -15.94
N ALA A 29 0.01 3.95 -15.69
CA ALA A 29 -0.30 3.38 -14.40
C ALA A 29 -0.02 1.89 -14.38
N TYR A 30 0.71 1.45 -13.36
CA TYR A 30 1.04 0.05 -13.12
C TYR A 30 1.01 -0.23 -11.61
N ALA A 31 0.85 -1.51 -11.28
CA ALA A 31 0.80 -1.96 -9.89
C ALA A 31 2.14 -2.53 -9.45
N VAL A 32 2.55 -2.22 -8.22
CA VAL A 32 3.69 -2.84 -7.54
C VAL A 32 3.18 -3.43 -6.23
N ARG A 33 3.48 -4.70 -5.98
CA ARG A 33 3.14 -5.36 -4.71
C ARG A 33 4.06 -4.80 -3.62
N MET A 34 3.49 -4.42 -2.48
CA MET A 34 4.27 -4.04 -1.30
C MET A 34 3.46 -4.31 -0.03
N ASP A 35 4.09 -4.92 0.95
CA ASP A 35 3.63 -4.87 2.33
C ASP A 35 4.30 -3.68 3.03
N VAL A 36 3.51 -2.73 3.52
CA VAL A 36 4.02 -1.55 4.25
C VAL A 36 4.52 -1.89 5.66
N THR A 37 4.21 -3.08 6.18
CA THR A 37 4.72 -3.54 7.50
C THR A 37 6.04 -4.31 7.39
N ASP A 38 6.57 -4.51 6.18
CA ASP A 38 7.82 -5.23 5.92
C ASP A 38 8.82 -4.33 5.19
N GLN A 39 9.89 -3.97 5.89
CA GLN A 39 10.95 -3.12 5.33
C GLN A 39 11.54 -3.67 4.03
N SER A 40 11.75 -5.00 3.96
CA SER A 40 12.32 -5.61 2.77
C SER A 40 11.38 -5.54 1.57
N SER A 41 10.07 -5.63 1.82
CA SER A 41 9.05 -5.44 0.79
C SER A 41 9.01 -4.00 0.30
N ILE A 42 9.20 -3.02 1.18
CA ILE A 42 9.27 -1.59 0.82
C ILE A 42 10.47 -1.32 -0.08
N ASP A 43 11.65 -1.79 0.32
CA ASP A 43 12.89 -1.58 -0.42
C ASP A 43 12.80 -2.16 -1.84
N GLN A 44 12.23 -3.38 -1.97
CA GLN A 44 12.01 -4.03 -3.26
C GLN A 44 11.02 -3.25 -4.15
N ALA A 45 9.93 -2.75 -3.57
CA ALA A 45 8.92 -2.00 -4.32
C ALA A 45 9.48 -0.66 -4.82
N ILE A 46 10.23 0.07 -3.99
CA ILE A 46 10.90 1.32 -4.38
C ILE A 46 11.92 1.03 -5.49
N ALA A 47 12.75 -0.01 -5.33
CA ALA A 47 13.73 -0.40 -6.34
C ALA A 47 13.05 -0.74 -7.68
N ALA A 48 11.92 -1.44 -7.67
CA ALA A 48 11.16 -1.75 -8.88
C ALA A 48 10.62 -0.49 -9.58
N VAL A 49 10.05 0.47 -8.83
CA VAL A 49 9.58 1.75 -9.38
C VAL A 49 10.75 2.53 -9.99
N VAL A 50 11.85 2.67 -9.25
CA VAL A 50 13.05 3.39 -9.72
C VAL A 50 13.64 2.73 -10.96
N ALA A 51 13.70 1.40 -11.01
CA ALA A 51 14.19 0.68 -12.19
C ALA A 51 13.32 0.93 -13.44
N GLN A 52 12.01 1.09 -13.27
CA GLN A 52 11.08 1.28 -14.38
C GLN A 52 11.00 2.74 -14.87
N VAL A 53 11.07 3.72 -13.96
CA VAL A 53 10.76 5.13 -14.28
C VAL A 53 11.86 6.11 -13.87
N GLY A 54 12.98 5.62 -13.36
CA GLY A 54 14.20 6.37 -13.03
C GLY A 54 14.20 7.03 -11.65
N LYS A 55 13.03 7.41 -11.12
CA LYS A 55 12.89 8.03 -9.79
C LYS A 55 11.47 7.92 -9.23
N LEU A 56 11.34 8.10 -7.91
CA LEU A 56 10.07 8.27 -7.20
C LEU A 56 9.92 9.73 -6.75
N ASP A 57 9.00 10.47 -7.35
CA ASP A 57 8.78 11.90 -7.02
C ASP A 57 7.78 12.11 -5.88
N ILE A 58 6.71 11.30 -5.85
CA ILE A 58 5.60 11.44 -4.91
C ILE A 58 5.25 10.06 -4.38
N LEU A 59 5.21 9.92 -3.05
CA LEU A 59 4.67 8.76 -2.36
C LEU A 59 3.40 9.16 -1.61
N ILE A 60 2.32 8.44 -1.88
CA ILE A 60 1.07 8.57 -1.11
C ILE A 60 1.00 7.39 -0.15
N ASN A 61 1.28 7.62 1.13
CA ASN A 61 1.17 6.57 2.16
C ASN A 61 -0.28 6.43 2.64
N ASN A 62 -1.15 5.86 1.78
CA ASN A 62 -2.59 5.69 2.06
C ASN A 62 -2.94 4.29 2.60
N ALA A 63 -1.95 3.47 2.96
CA ALA A 63 -2.23 2.17 3.57
C ALA A 63 -2.52 2.35 5.05
N ALA A 64 -3.71 1.94 5.49
CA ALA A 64 -4.12 2.02 6.89
C ALA A 64 -5.03 0.85 7.26
N LEU A 65 -4.93 0.44 8.53
CA LEU A 65 -5.92 -0.38 9.21
C LEU A 65 -6.59 0.48 10.27
N PHE A 66 -7.83 0.15 10.63
CA PHE A 66 -8.59 0.89 11.62
C PHE A 66 -9.49 -0.05 12.41
N ASP A 67 -9.38 0.00 13.74
CA ASP A 67 -10.31 -0.63 14.67
C ASP A 67 -11.13 0.46 15.36
N LEU A 68 -12.45 0.26 15.47
CA LEU A 68 -13.35 1.21 16.11
C LEU A 68 -13.64 0.76 17.55
N ALA A 69 -13.07 1.47 18.52
CA ALA A 69 -13.35 1.28 19.95
C ALA A 69 -13.25 2.63 20.69
N PRO A 70 -13.99 2.83 21.80
CA PRO A 70 -13.73 3.91 22.72
C PRO A 70 -12.26 3.87 23.21
N ILE A 71 -11.66 5.03 23.47
CA ILE A 71 -10.23 5.12 23.83
C ILE A 71 -9.87 4.27 25.05
N VAL A 72 -10.80 4.15 26.01
CA VAL A 72 -10.63 3.37 27.24
C VAL A 72 -10.71 1.86 27.01
N ASP A 73 -11.20 1.43 25.85
CA ASP A 73 -11.42 0.03 25.49
C ASP A 73 -10.41 -0.46 24.43
N ILE A 74 -9.45 0.38 24.01
CA ILE A 74 -8.40 -0.02 23.07
C ILE A 74 -7.49 -1.05 23.77
N THR A 75 -7.44 -2.26 23.22
CA THR A 75 -6.57 -3.31 23.72
C THR A 75 -5.11 -3.07 23.29
N ARG A 76 -4.17 -3.62 24.06
CA ARG A 76 -2.75 -3.61 23.70
C ARG A 76 -2.49 -4.24 22.33
N ASP A 77 -3.10 -5.38 22.04
CA ASP A 77 -2.93 -6.08 20.77
C ASP A 77 -3.45 -5.26 19.57
N SER A 78 -4.57 -4.54 19.74
CA SER A 78 -5.08 -3.63 18.70
C SER A 78 -4.11 -2.48 18.48
N TYR A 79 -3.62 -1.86 19.56
CA TYR A 79 -2.62 -0.80 19.47
C TYR A 79 -1.33 -1.26 18.79
N GLU A 80 -0.81 -2.43 19.19
CA GLU A 80 0.41 -3.00 18.61
C GLU A 80 0.25 -3.27 17.12
N ARG A 81 -0.89 -3.81 16.68
CA ARG A 81 -1.16 -4.10 15.27
C ARG A 81 -1.36 -2.85 14.40
N LEU A 82 -1.88 -1.76 14.96
CA LEU A 82 -2.25 -0.56 14.20
C LEU A 82 -1.14 0.50 14.13
N VAL A 83 -0.22 0.48 15.10
CA VAL A 83 0.83 1.50 15.23
C VAL A 83 2.21 0.98 14.87
N PHE A 84 2.47 -0.32 15.08
CA PHE A 84 3.77 -0.96 14.82
C PHE A 84 3.66 -2.05 13.75
#